data_AF-A0A365QFT0-F1
#
_entry.id   AF-A0A365QFT0-F1
#
_cell.length_a   1.000
_cell.length_b   1.000
_cell.length_c   1.000
_cell.angle_alpha   90.00
_cell.angle_beta   90.00
_cell.angle_gamma   90.00
#
_symmetry.space_group_name_H-M   'P 1'
#
loop_
_entity.id
_entity.type
_entity.pdbx_description
1 polymer ?
#
loop_
_entity_poly.entity_id
_entity_poly.type
_entity_poly.pdbx_seq_one_letter_code
_entity_poly.pdbx_strand_id
1 'polypeptide(L)'
;GYDTATAQTTLTHLIYNGEEVSQVEAGETVYFMLTETPFYAVSGGQVADTGIVYNDNFEIAVSEVTKAPNGQNLHKGVVQFGQVNVGATVSAEVNQNDRRDIQKNHSATHLLHAALKSVLGDHVNQAGSLVEADRLRFDFSHFGPMTN
;
A
#
# COMPACT_ATOMS: atom_id res chain seq x y z
N GLY A 1 2.15 11.74 1.53
CA GLY A 1 1.32 10.56 1.25
C GLY A 1 0.22 10.31 2.27
N TYR A 2 0.04 11.17 3.29
CA TYR A 2 -1.06 11.03 4.24
C TYR A 2 -2.04 12.21 4.22
N ASP A 3 -1.71 13.30 3.52
CA ASP A 3 -2.49 14.54 3.56
C ASP A 3 -3.73 14.52 2.65
N THR A 4 -3.75 13.66 1.62
CA THR A 4 -4.85 13.56 0.67
C THR A 4 -5.23 12.11 0.42
N ALA A 5 -6.52 11.79 0.60
CA ALA A 5 -7.08 10.49 0.25
C ALA A 5 -7.46 10.40 -1.23
N THR A 6 -7.50 11.52 -1.93
CA THR A 6 -7.92 11.61 -3.32
C THR A 6 -6.94 12.49 -4.08
N ALA A 7 -6.62 12.13 -5.32
CA ALA A 7 -5.84 12.98 -6.22
C ALA A 7 -6.34 12.82 -7.67
N GLN A 8 -6.45 13.93 -8.39
CA GLN A 8 -6.57 13.91 -9.84
C GLN A 8 -5.16 13.84 -10.43
N THR A 9 -4.91 12.85 -11.29
CA THR A 9 -3.57 12.50 -11.77
C THR A 9 -3.63 11.88 -13.16
N THR A 10 -2.49 11.48 -13.70
CA THR A 10 -2.39 10.86 -15.02
C THR A 10 -1.75 9.48 -14.91
N LEU A 11 -2.31 8.51 -15.63
CA LEU A 11 -1.73 7.17 -15.77
C LEU A 11 -0.56 7.25 -16.77
N THR A 12 0.67 7.04 -16.30
CA THR A 12 1.88 7.26 -17.11
C THR A 12 2.41 6.00 -17.77
N HIS A 13 2.27 4.85 -17.11
CA HIS A 13 2.71 3.55 -17.60
C HIS A 13 1.66 2.50 -17.31
N LEU A 14 1.49 1.57 -18.25
CA LEU A 14 0.60 0.43 -18.12
C LEU A 14 1.37 -0.82 -18.54
N ILE A 15 1.38 -1.83 -17.68
CA ILE A 15 2.13 -3.07 -17.85
C ILE A 15 1.16 -4.23 -17.70
N TYR A 16 1.15 -5.10 -18.71
CA TYR A 16 0.31 -6.29 -18.78
C TYR A 16 1.18 -7.47 -19.21
N ASN A 17 1.06 -8.60 -18.49
CA ASN A 17 1.85 -9.81 -18.74
C ASN A 17 3.38 -9.57 -18.82
N GLY A 18 3.89 -8.58 -18.07
CA GLY A 18 5.31 -8.25 -18.03
C GLY A 18 5.80 -7.33 -19.16
N GLU A 19 4.91 -6.90 -20.06
CA GLU A 19 5.23 -5.99 -21.16
C GLU A 19 4.50 -4.66 -20.97
N GLU A 20 5.15 -3.57 -21.39
CA GLU A 20 4.52 -2.26 -21.42
C GLU A 20 3.55 -2.18 -22.60
N VAL A 21 2.31 -1.76 -22.34
CA VAL A 21 1.23 -1.72 -23.32
C VAL A 21 0.57 -0.34 -23.30
N SER A 22 -0.06 0.06 -24.40
CA SER A 22 -0.78 1.34 -24.47
C SER A 22 -2.18 1.27 -23.87
N GLN A 23 -2.81 0.09 -23.86
CA GLN A 23 -4.17 -0.11 -23.40
C GLN A 23 -4.43 -1.53 -22.87
N VAL A 24 -5.41 -1.68 -21.97
CA VAL A 24 -5.87 -2.98 -21.44
C VAL A 24 -7.39 -2.95 -21.22
N GLU A 25 -8.07 -4.05 -21.52
CA GLU A 25 -9.51 -4.23 -21.34
C GLU A 25 -9.89 -4.65 -19.91
N ALA A 26 -11.19 -4.58 -19.60
CA ALA A 26 -11.77 -5.08 -18.37
C ALA A 26 -11.48 -6.57 -18.12
N GLY A 27 -11.36 -6.93 -16.85
CA GLY A 27 -11.11 -8.30 -16.38
C GLY A 27 -9.63 -8.64 -16.17
N GLU A 28 -8.72 -7.79 -16.67
CA GLU A 28 -7.29 -8.05 -16.59
C GLU A 28 -6.66 -7.51 -15.30
N THR A 29 -5.65 -8.22 -14.81
CA THR A 29 -4.76 -7.71 -13.75
C THR A 29 -3.61 -6.96 -14.40
N VAL A 30 -3.41 -5.71 -13.99
CA VAL A 30 -2.41 -4.81 -14.56
C VAL A 30 -1.50 -4.23 -13.48
N TYR A 31 -0.31 -3.87 -13.91
CA TYR A 31 0.58 -3.00 -13.16
C TYR A 31 0.59 -1.63 -13.82
N PHE A 32 0.59 -0.55 -13.03
CA PHE A 32 0.56 0.80 -13.58
C PHE A 32 1.23 1.82 -12.67
N MET A 33 1.59 2.95 -13.26
CA MET A 33 2.16 4.09 -12.56
C MET A 33 1.31 5.34 -12.77
N LEU A 34 1.33 6.22 -11.78
CA LEU A 34 0.65 7.51 -11.80
C LEU A 34 1.71 8.61 -11.66
N THR A 35 1.48 9.79 -12.25
CA THR A 35 2.35 10.96 -12.07
C THR A 35 2.48 11.32 -10.59
N GLU A 36 1.33 11.38 -9.91
CA GLU A 36 1.21 11.56 -8.47
C GLU A 36 0.23 10.52 -7.94
N THR A 37 0.45 10.03 -6.71
CA THR A 37 -0.42 9.03 -6.10
C THR A 37 -0.68 9.31 -4.62
N PRO A 38 -1.95 9.22 -4.16
CA PRO A 38 -2.29 9.28 -2.75
C PRO A 38 -2.00 7.96 -2.02
N PHE A 39 -1.70 6.87 -2.74
CA PHE A 39 -1.50 5.55 -2.16
C PHE A 39 -0.13 5.44 -1.47
N TYR A 40 -0.13 4.89 -0.26
CA TYR A 40 1.07 4.43 0.43
C TYR A 40 1.55 3.10 -0.15
N ALA A 41 2.83 3.03 -0.50
CA ALA A 41 3.48 1.80 -0.95
C ALA A 41 3.97 0.97 0.24
N VAL A 42 3.91 -0.37 0.14
CA VAL A 42 4.42 -1.29 1.17
C VAL A 42 5.79 -0.85 1.68
N SER A 43 5.92 -0.66 2.98
CA SER A 43 7.19 -0.30 3.61
C SER A 43 7.17 -0.56 5.11
N GLY A 44 8.31 -0.96 5.68
CA GLY A 44 8.49 -1.06 7.14
C GLY A 44 7.53 -2.03 7.86
N GLY A 45 7.00 -3.05 7.15
CA GLY A 45 6.00 -3.97 7.68
C GLY A 45 4.54 -3.50 7.52
N GLN A 46 4.32 -2.26 7.09
CA GLN A 46 3.00 -1.74 6.77
C GLN A 46 2.57 -2.15 5.36
N VAL A 47 1.36 -2.69 5.24
CA VAL A 47 0.77 -3.02 3.95
C VAL A 47 0.40 -1.77 3.16
N ALA A 48 0.31 -1.92 1.84
CA ALA A 48 -0.07 -0.84 0.95
C ALA A 48 -1.50 -0.39 1.17
N ASP A 49 -1.79 0.85 0.76
CA ASP A 49 -3.17 1.28 0.60
C ASP A 49 -3.89 0.47 -0.49
N THR A 50 -5.16 0.18 -0.23
CA THR A 50 -6.13 -0.32 -1.22
C THR A 50 -7.03 0.83 -1.67
N GLY A 51 -7.71 0.66 -2.80
CA GLY A 51 -8.60 1.71 -3.32
C GLY A 51 -8.97 1.52 -4.78
N ILE A 52 -9.31 2.62 -5.44
CA ILE A 52 -9.73 2.65 -6.84
C ILE A 52 -8.99 3.76 -7.61
N VAL A 53 -8.76 3.51 -8.90
CA VAL A 53 -8.29 4.50 -9.87
C VAL A 53 -9.25 4.48 -11.04
N TYR A 54 -9.92 5.60 -11.31
CA TYR A 54 -11.07 5.61 -12.21
C TYR A 54 -11.24 6.92 -12.97
N ASN A 55 -12.03 6.85 -14.04
CA ASN A 55 -12.67 7.97 -14.70
C ASN A 55 -14.00 7.51 -15.29
N ASP A 56 -14.62 8.32 -16.16
CA ASP A 56 -15.92 7.97 -16.77
C ASP A 56 -15.87 6.73 -17.68
N ASN A 57 -14.67 6.31 -18.12
CA ASN A 57 -14.50 5.25 -19.10
C ASN A 57 -14.03 3.92 -18.50
N PHE A 58 -13.34 3.93 -17.35
CA PHE A 58 -12.82 2.73 -16.71
C PHE A 58 -12.63 2.89 -15.20
N GLU A 59 -12.51 1.76 -14.52
CA GLU A 59 -12.12 1.68 -13.11
C GLU A 59 -11.12 0.54 -12.89
N ILE A 60 -10.11 0.79 -12.08
CA ILE A 60 -9.12 -0.17 -11.62
C ILE A 60 -9.25 -0.30 -10.10
N ALA A 61 -9.57 -1.49 -9.61
CA ALA A 61 -9.52 -1.81 -8.19
C ALA A 61 -8.07 -2.11 -7.79
N VAL A 62 -7.47 -1.20 -7.03
CA VAL A 62 -6.07 -1.29 -6.57
C VAL A 62 -5.98 -2.18 -5.35
N SER A 63 -5.19 -3.25 -5.46
CA SER A 63 -4.99 -4.23 -4.39
C SER A 63 -3.62 -4.10 -3.71
N GLU A 64 -2.63 -3.52 -4.39
CA GLU A 64 -1.26 -3.49 -3.90
C GLU A 64 -0.49 -2.32 -4.53
N VAL A 65 0.40 -1.70 -3.74
CA VAL A 65 1.33 -0.67 -4.21
C VAL A 65 2.72 -0.96 -3.67
N THR A 66 3.69 -1.13 -4.56
CA THR A 66 5.09 -1.44 -4.20
C THR A 66 6.04 -0.39 -4.72
N LYS A 67 7.30 -0.43 -4.28
CA LYS A 67 8.37 0.40 -4.81
C LYS A 67 9.07 -0.32 -5.96
N ALA A 68 9.03 0.28 -7.16
CA ALA A 68 9.86 -0.13 -8.29
C ALA A 68 11.36 0.10 -7.98
N PRO A 69 12.30 -0.49 -8.74
CA PRO A 69 13.74 -0.40 -8.47
C PRO A 69 14.29 1.02 -8.30
N ASN A 70 13.70 2.00 -8.98
CA ASN A 70 14.10 3.40 -8.92
C ASN A 70 13.23 4.23 -7.93
N GLY A 71 12.48 3.56 -7.04
CA GLY A 71 11.69 4.19 -5.96
C GLY A 71 10.29 4.69 -6.35
N GLN A 72 9.87 4.51 -7.62
CA GLN A 72 8.52 4.85 -8.07
C GLN A 72 7.47 3.95 -7.44
N ASN A 73 6.25 4.47 -7.29
CA ASN A 73 5.10 3.67 -6.84
C ASN A 73 4.55 2.87 -8.02
N LEU A 74 4.66 1.54 -7.92
CA LEU A 74 4.10 0.58 -8.84
C LEU A 74 2.80 0.03 -8.24
N HIS A 75 1.68 0.36 -8.87
CA HIS A 75 0.36 -0.08 -8.46
C HIS A 75 0.03 -1.38 -9.16
N LYS A 76 -0.68 -2.27 -8.49
CA LYS A 76 -1.26 -3.48 -9.05
C LYS A 76 -2.76 -3.48 -8.76
N GLY A 77 -3.55 -3.78 -9.78
CA GLY A 77 -4.99 -3.81 -9.65
C GLY A 77 -5.68 -4.57 -10.77
N VAL A 78 -6.99 -4.74 -10.62
CA VAL A 78 -7.85 -5.41 -11.61
C VAL A 78 -8.74 -4.36 -12.27
N VAL A 79 -8.75 -4.33 -13.60
CA VAL A 79 -9.66 -3.49 -14.37
C VAL A 79 -11.08 -4.03 -14.21
N GLN A 80 -11.94 -3.28 -13.53
CA GLN A 80 -13.31 -3.70 -13.23
C GLN A 80 -14.22 -3.59 -14.46
N PHE A 81 -14.11 -2.46 -15.16
CA PHE A 81 -14.83 -2.21 -16.40
C PHE A 81 -14.05 -1.24 -17.29
N GLY A 82 -14.44 -1.20 -18.57
CA GLY A 82 -13.88 -0.25 -19.53
C GLY A 82 -12.52 -0.66 -20.10
N GLN A 83 -11.86 0.31 -20.72
CA GLN A 83 -10.53 0.16 -21.30
C GLN A 83 -9.59 1.21 -20.71
N VAL A 84 -8.54 0.74 -20.05
CA VAL A 84 -7.48 1.58 -19.51
C VAL A 84 -6.58 2.01 -20.65
N ASN A 85 -6.25 3.30 -20.70
CA ASN A 85 -5.34 3.86 -21.71
C ASN A 85 -4.23 4.66 -21.03
N VAL A 86 -2.99 4.50 -21.50
CA VAL A 86 -1.86 5.33 -21.06
C VAL A 86 -2.11 6.78 -21.44
N GLY A 87 -1.78 7.71 -20.54
CA GLY A 87 -2.02 9.15 -20.68
C GLY A 87 -3.41 9.59 -20.23
N ALA A 88 -4.28 8.68 -19.80
CA ALA A 88 -5.60 9.03 -19.29
C ALA A 88 -5.50 9.84 -17.99
N THR A 89 -6.30 10.91 -17.91
CA THR A 89 -6.57 11.60 -16.64
C THR A 89 -7.54 10.76 -15.82
N VAL A 90 -7.20 10.56 -14.55
CA VAL A 90 -7.91 9.69 -13.62
C VAL A 90 -8.02 10.33 -12.24
N SER A 91 -9.03 9.92 -11.49
CA SER A 91 -9.12 10.12 -10.05
C SER A 91 -8.57 8.89 -9.34
N ALA A 92 -7.61 9.09 -8.46
CA ALA A 92 -7.06 8.08 -7.58
C ALA A 92 -7.66 8.28 -6.19
N GLU A 93 -8.38 7.29 -5.69
CA GLU A 93 -9.03 7.31 -4.38
C GLU A 93 -8.65 6.06 -3.59
N VAL A 94 -8.31 6.28 -2.34
CA VAL A 94 -7.87 5.24 -1.42
C VAL A 94 -8.98 4.89 -0.41
N ASN A 95 -8.98 3.67 0.10
CA ASN A 95 -9.87 3.29 1.19
C ASN A 95 -9.42 3.97 2.50
N GLN A 96 -10.16 5.02 2.91
CA GLN A 96 -9.83 5.79 4.11
C GLN A 96 -10.03 5.01 5.41
N ASN A 97 -10.98 4.08 5.46
CA ASN A 97 -11.23 3.29 6.66
C ASN A 97 -10.05 2.37 6.93
N ASP A 98 -9.63 1.60 5.91
CA ASP A 98 -8.49 0.69 5.99
C ASP A 98 -7.22 1.46 6.38
N ARG A 99 -6.95 2.60 5.74
CA ARG A 99 -5.77 3.41 6.10
C ARG A 99 -5.80 3.88 7.53
N ARG A 100 -6.94 4.38 8.02
CA ARG A 100 -7.04 4.85 9.40
C ARG A 100 -6.74 3.72 10.37
N ASP A 101 -7.20 2.51 10.10
CA ASP A 101 -6.97 1.37 10.99
C ASP A 101 -5.53 0.86 10.89
N ILE A 102 -4.93 0.86 9.70
CA ILE A 102 -3.49 0.64 9.49
C ILE A 102 -2.66 1.67 10.27
N GLN A 103 -3.01 2.96 10.21
CA GLN A 103 -2.32 4.03 10.94
C GLN A 103 -2.38 3.82 12.46
N LYS A 104 -3.55 3.43 13.00
CA LYS A 104 -3.67 3.10 14.42
C LYS A 104 -2.77 1.93 14.80
N ASN A 105 -2.77 0.86 14.00
CA ASN A 105 -1.93 -0.31 14.23
C ASN A 105 -0.44 0.04 14.12
N HIS A 106 -0.06 0.94 13.22
CA HIS A 106 1.30 1.48 13.12
C HIS A 106 1.70 2.22 14.40
N SER A 107 0.86 3.13 14.89
CA SER A 107 1.09 3.82 16.17
C SER A 107 1.17 2.84 17.34
N ALA A 108 0.30 1.83 17.38
CA ALA A 108 0.33 0.78 18.39
C ALA A 108 1.62 -0.04 18.35
N THR A 109 2.20 -0.25 17.16
CA THR A 109 3.51 -0.91 16.99
C THR A 109 4.61 -0.16 17.72
N HIS A 110 4.66 1.16 17.56
CA HIS A 110 5.66 2.00 18.24
C HIS A 110 5.45 2.02 19.75
N LEU A 111 4.21 2.12 20.21
CA LEU A 111 3.87 2.07 21.63
C LEU A 111 4.24 0.72 22.26
N LEU A 112 3.94 -0.39 21.58
CA LEU A 112 4.30 -1.74 22.01
C LEU A 112 5.83 -1.89 22.11
N HIS A 113 6.56 -1.42 21.10
CA HIS A 113 8.02 -1.47 21.11
C HIS A 113 8.62 -0.66 22.26
N ALA A 114 8.11 0.55 22.52
CA ALA A 114 8.53 1.37 23.65
C ALA A 114 8.23 0.70 25.00
N ALA A 115 7.06 0.10 25.15
CA ALA A 115 6.67 -0.64 26.36
C ALA A 115 7.56 -1.88 26.58
N LEU A 116 7.86 -2.65 25.52
CA LEU A 116 8.76 -3.79 25.60
C LEU A 116 10.16 -3.38 26.06
N LYS A 117 10.70 -2.27 25.54
CA LYS A 117 11.98 -1.74 26.03
C LYS A 117 11.92 -1.31 27.49
N SER A 118 10.83 -0.68 27.91
CA SER A 118 10.64 -0.26 29.30
C SER A 118 10.55 -1.44 30.28
N VAL A 119 9.98 -2.58 29.87
CA VAL A 119 9.77 -3.74 30.75
C VAL A 119 10.93 -4.73 30.69
N LEU A 120 11.42 -5.02 29.49
CA LEU A 120 12.40 -6.08 29.25
C LEU A 120 13.83 -5.54 29.12
N GLY A 121 14.01 -4.24 28.82
CA GLY A 121 15.30 -3.61 28.61
C GLY A 121 15.63 -3.33 27.14
N ASP A 122 16.67 -2.51 26.93
CA ASP A 122 17.03 -1.95 25.61
C ASP A 122 17.55 -2.97 24.59
N HIS A 123 17.86 -4.20 25.02
CA HIS A 123 18.29 -5.27 24.12
C HIS A 123 17.16 -5.79 23.24
N VAL A 124 15.90 -5.51 23.59
CA VAL A 124 14.75 -5.84 22.75
C VAL A 124 14.77 -4.97 21.50
N ASN A 125 14.92 -5.63 20.35
CA ASN A 125 14.91 -5.01 19.05
C ASN A 125 13.95 -5.75 18.12
N GLN A 126 13.32 -5.00 17.22
CA GLN A 126 12.41 -5.51 16.21
C GLN A 126 13.15 -6.48 15.27
N ALA A 127 12.59 -7.68 15.12
CA ALA A 127 13.03 -8.71 14.18
C ALA A 127 12.06 -8.84 12.97
N GLY A 128 10.83 -8.33 13.10
CA GLY A 128 9.81 -8.35 12.07
C GLY A 128 8.58 -7.54 12.48
N SER A 129 7.79 -7.08 11.50
CA SER A 129 6.52 -6.41 11.75
C SER A 129 5.56 -6.64 10.59
N LEU A 130 4.27 -6.73 10.91
CA LEU A 130 3.17 -6.71 9.96
C LEU A 130 2.08 -5.78 10.51
N VAL A 131 1.74 -4.74 9.75
CA VAL A 131 0.71 -3.77 10.09
C VAL A 131 -0.33 -3.79 8.98
N GLU A 132 -1.47 -4.41 9.28
CA GLU A 132 -2.66 -4.52 8.42
C GLU A 132 -3.84 -3.84 9.10
N ALA A 133 -4.97 -3.65 8.41
CA ALA A 133 -6.13 -2.97 8.98
C ALA A 133 -6.73 -3.74 10.17
N ASP A 134 -6.75 -5.07 10.10
CA ASP A 134 -7.38 -5.97 11.07
C ASP A 134 -6.43 -6.49 12.16
N ARG A 135 -5.11 -6.41 11.94
CA ARG A 135 -4.13 -6.94 12.90
C ARG A 135 -2.77 -6.24 12.86
N LEU A 136 -2.06 -6.40 13.97
CA LEU A 136 -0.66 -6.06 14.15
C LEU A 136 0.11 -7.30 14.61
N ARG A 137 1.24 -7.60 13.96
CA ARG A 137 2.26 -8.53 14.46
C ARG A 137 3.57 -7.78 14.70
N PHE A 138 4.19 -7.98 15.85
CA PHE A 138 5.50 -7.43 16.16
C PHE A 138 6.40 -8.56 16.68
N ASP A 139 7.44 -8.87 15.92
CA ASP A 139 8.41 -9.90 16.25
C ASP A 139 9.65 -9.22 16.85
N PHE A 140 10.17 -9.72 17.99
CA PHE A 140 11.32 -9.12 18.67
C PHE A 140 12.29 -10.16 19.24
N SER A 141 13.56 -9.77 19.37
CA SER A 141 14.61 -10.60 19.95
C SER A 141 14.59 -10.54 21.48
N HIS A 142 14.55 -11.70 22.13
CA HIS A 142 14.65 -11.82 23.59
C HIS A 142 15.36 -13.13 24.00
N PHE A 143 16.07 -13.12 25.13
CA PHE A 143 16.95 -14.22 25.55
C PHE A 143 16.23 -15.43 26.18
N GLY A 144 14.89 -15.39 26.29
CA GLY A 144 14.08 -16.47 26.83
C GLY A 144 12.59 -16.27 26.52
N PRO A 145 11.73 -17.27 26.78
CA PRO A 145 10.28 -17.12 26.62
C PRO A 145 9.70 -16.15 27.65
N MET A 146 8.63 -15.43 27.25
CA MET A 146 7.87 -14.58 28.17
C MET A 146 7.19 -15.43 29.24
N THR A 147 7.17 -14.93 30.46
CA THR A 147 6.40 -15.51 31.57
C THR A 147 5.19 -14.63 31.85
N ASN A 148 4.07 -15.24 32.25
CA ASN A 148 2.82 -14.54 32.57
C ASN A 148 2.86 -13.92 33.97
#